data_AF-A0A1J5CS22-F1
#
_entry.id   AF-A0A1J5CS22-F1
#
_cell.length_a   1.000
_cell.length_b   1.000
_cell.length_c   1.000
_cell.angle_alpha   90.00
_cell.angle_beta   90.00
_cell.angle_gamma   90.00
#
_symmetry.space_group_name_H-M   'P 1'
#
loop_
_entity.id
_entity.type
_entity.pdbx_description
1 polymer ?
#
loop_
_entity_poly.entity_id
_entity_poly.type
_entity_poly.pdbx_seq_one_letter_code
_entity_poly.pdbx_strand_id
1 'polypeptide(L)' 'MLSTVHTFYPTGMPIYHILEMLQMAIGEKPARRQGQRGRSQLVGTLVNQSPKLISKKRFRVKQIAQEW' A
#
# COMPACT_ATOMS: atom_id res chain seq x y z
N MET A 1 8.70 -3.03 5.12
CA MET A 1 8.08 -2.24 4.03
C MET A 1 6.56 -2.21 4.14
N LEU A 2 5.91 -1.09 3.78
CA LEU A 2 4.47 -1.01 3.59
C LEU A 2 4.14 -1.44 2.14
N SER A 3 4.49 -2.69 1.82
CA SER A 3 4.36 -3.23 0.47
C SER A 3 3.31 -4.32 0.46
N THR A 4 2.23 -4.00 -0.23
CA THR A 4 1.12 -4.89 -0.59
C THR A 4 1.61 -6.11 -1.37
N VAL A 5 2.57 -5.89 -2.27
CA VAL A 5 3.15 -6.91 -3.16
C VAL A 5 3.94 -7.96 -2.37
N HIS A 6 4.65 -7.56 -1.31
CA HIS A 6 5.35 -8.50 -0.43
C HIS A 6 4.38 -9.47 0.30
N THR A 7 3.10 -9.13 0.41
CA THR A 7 2.09 -10.05 0.97
C THR A 7 1.77 -11.19 -0.01
N PHE A 8 1.82 -10.93 -1.32
CA PHE A 8 1.52 -11.93 -2.36
C PHE A 8 2.76 -12.65 -2.88
N TYR A 9 3.91 -11.98 -2.89
CA TYR A 9 5.19 -12.52 -3.33
C TYR A 9 6.20 -12.42 -2.20
N PRO A 10 6.27 -13.43 -1.32
CA PRO A 10 7.37 -13.57 -0.39
C PRO A 10 8.58 -14.10 -1.17
N THR A 11 9.12 -13.32 -2.12
CA THR A 11 10.42 -13.63 -2.70
C THR A 11 11.41 -13.65 -1.53
N GLY A 12 12.13 -14.77 -1.35
CA GLY A 12 12.93 -15.07 -0.16
C GLY A 12 14.09 -14.11 0.14
N MET A 13 14.19 -12.99 -0.58
CA MET A 13 15.17 -11.95 -0.39
C MET A 13 14.62 -10.88 0.56
N PRO A 14 15.24 -10.67 1.74
CA PRO A 14 14.73 -9.72 2.71
C PRO A 14 14.92 -8.27 2.22
N ILE A 15 13.81 -7.62 1.85
CA ILE A 15 13.80 -6.20 1.47
C ILE A 15 13.72 -5.35 2.75
N TYR A 16 14.87 -4.81 3.17
CA TYR A 16 14.96 -3.92 4.33
C TYR A 16 14.60 -2.48 3.97
N HIS A 17 13.86 -1.80 4.85
CA HIS A 17 13.74 -0.34 4.77
C HIS A 17 15.02 0.30 5.33
N ILE A 18 15.42 1.46 4.79
CA ILE A 18 16.55 2.27 5.31
C ILE A 18 16.51 2.42 6.86
N LEU A 19 15.33 2.61 7.45
CA LEU A 19 15.19 2.71 8.91
C LEU A 19 15.49 1.39 9.64
N GLU A 20 15.14 0.25 9.06
CA GLU A 20 15.49 -1.07 9.63
C GLU A 20 16.99 -1.31 9.54
N MET A 21 17.65 -0.84 8.47
CA MET A 21 19.12 -0.91 8.35
C MET A 21 19.83 -0.03 9.38
N LEU A 22 19.34 1.19 9.60
CA LEU A 22 19.86 2.08 10.64
C LEU A 22 19.68 1.49 12.05
N GLN A 23 18.52 0.92 12.35
CA GLN A 23 18.27 0.24 13.62
C GLN A 23 19.24 -0.93 13.83
N MET A 24 19.44 -1.77 12.80
CA MET A 24 20.43 -2.85 12.86
C MET A 24 21.86 -2.33 13.03
N ALA A 25 22.21 -1.20 12.39
CA ALA A 25 23.53 -0.59 12.53
C ALA A 25 23.78 -0.03 13.95
N ILE A 26 22.73 0.42 14.64
CA ILE A 26 22.78 0.90 16.04
C ILE A 26 22.66 -0.27 17.04
N GLY A 27 22.41 -1.50 16.56
CA GLY A 27 22.26 -2.69 17.40
C GLY A 27 20.83 -2.97 17.89
N GLU A 28 19.84 -2.23 17.41
CA GLU A 28 18.43 -2.44 17.72
C GLU A 28 17.81 -3.55 16.88
N LYS A 29 16.82 -4.26 17.46
CA LYS A 29 15.99 -5.23 16.73
C LYS A 29 14.81 -4.50 16.09
N PRO A 30 14.69 -4.47 14.75
CA PRO A 30 13.59 -3.78 14.10
C PRO A 30 12.26 -4.46 14.43
N ALA A 31 11.31 -3.69 14.97
CA ALA A 31 10.02 -4.21 15.44
C ALA A 31 9.07 -4.71 14.33
N ARG A 32 9.44 -4.55 13.04
CA ARG A 32 8.73 -5.00 11.82
C ARG A 32 7.19 -4.89 11.85
N ARG A 33 6.63 -3.86 12.49
CA ARG A 33 5.17 -3.62 12.60
C ARG A 33 4.49 -3.26 11.27
N GLN A 34 5.28 -3.00 10.23
CA GLN A 34 4.77 -2.54 8.94
C GLN A 34 4.01 -3.62 8.16
N GLY A 35 4.32 -4.91 8.39
CA GLY A 35 3.60 -6.02 7.73
C GLY A 35 2.13 -6.09 8.13
N GLN A 36 1.84 -5.91 9.42
CA GLN A 36 0.46 -5.87 9.93
C GLN A 36 -0.33 -4.68 9.36
N ARG A 37 0.31 -3.50 9.29
CA ARG A 37 -0.28 -2.30 8.69
C ARG A 37 -0.54 -2.47 7.20
N GLY A 38 0.40 -3.06 6.46
CA GLY A 38 0.24 -3.38 5.05
C GLY A 38 -0.95 -4.30 4.80
N ARG A 39 -1.11 -5.37 5.59
CA ARG A 39 -2.27 -6.27 5.50
C ARG A 39 -3.59 -5.55 5.78
N SER A 40 -3.64 -4.73 6.83
CA SER A 40 -4.85 -3.96 7.19
C SER A 40 -5.26 -3.01 6.07
N GLN A 41 -4.31 -2.34 5.42
CA GLN A 41 -4.59 -1.48 4.27
C GLN A 41 -5.07 -2.29 3.06
N LEU A 42 -4.46 -3.44 2.79
CA LEU A 42 -4.85 -4.33 1.70
C LEU A 42 -6.31 -4.77 1.82
N VAL A 43 -6.68 -5.24 3.01
CA VAL A 43 -8.05 -5.65 3.33
C VAL A 43 -9.01 -4.46 3.18
N GLY A 44 -8.66 -3.29 3.73
CA GLY A 44 -9.48 -2.08 3.61
C GLY A 44 -9.71 -1.66 2.16
N THR A 45 -8.69 -1.76 1.30
CA THR A 45 -8.77 -1.45 -0.13
C THR A 45 -9.63 -2.47 -0.87
N LEU A 46 -9.46 -3.77 -0.63
CA LEU A 46 -10.28 -4.80 -1.25
C LEU A 46 -11.76 -4.66 -0.86
N VAL A 47 -12.08 -4.42 0.41
CA VAL A 47 -13.46 -4.31 0.86
C VAL A 47 -14.13 -3.05 0.33
N ASN A 48 -13.45 -1.89 0.40
CA ASN A 48 -14.11 -0.61 0.16
C ASN A 48 -13.90 -0.03 -1.25
N GLN A 49 -12.81 -0.40 -1.94
CA GLN A 49 -12.45 0.16 -3.24
C GLN A 49 -12.69 -0.82 -4.40
N SER A 50 -12.49 -2.13 -4.19
CA SER A 50 -12.67 -3.11 -5.28
C SER A 50 -14.10 -3.15 -5.86
N PRO A 51 -15.20 -2.98 -5.09
CA PRO A 51 -16.54 -2.95 -5.68
C PRO A 51 -16.75 -1.78 -6.63
N LYS A 52 -16.01 -0.67 -6.45
CA LYS A 52 -16.07 0.50 -7.34
C LYS A 52 -15.40 0.25 -8.69
N LEU A 53 -14.47 -0.71 -8.78
CA LEU A 53 -13.81 -1.08 -10.04
C LEU A 53 -14.75 -1.89 -10.96
N ILE A 54 -15.68 -2.65 -10.40
CA ILE A 54 -16.67 -3.44 -11.14
C ILE A 54 -17.90 -2.57 -11.50
N SER A 55 -18.12 -1.48 -10.76
CA SER A 55 -19.22 -0.56 -11.01
C SER A 55 -19.12 0.11 -12.39
N LYS A 56 -20.18 -0.05 -13.21
CA LYS A 56 -20.31 0.69 -14.48
C LYS A 56 -20.62 2.18 -14.30
N LYS A 57 -20.87 2.65 -13.06
CA LYS A 57 -21.11 4.07 -12.77
C LYS A 57 -19.80 4.84 -12.91
N ARG A 58 -19.60 5.44 -14.08
CA ARG A 58 -18.49 6.37 -14.33
C ARG A 58 -18.85 7.76 -13.85
N PHE A 59 -17.98 8.38 -13.07
CA PHE A 59 -18.06 9.80 -12.78
C PHE A 59 -17.65 10.55 -14.05
N ARG A 60 -18.63 11.12 -14.78
CA ARG A 60 -18.32 12.03 -15.89
C ARG A 60 -17.98 13.38 -15.27
N VAL A 61 -16.73 13.77 -15.39
CA VAL A 61 -16.31 15.14 -15.07
C VAL A 61 -17.08 16.06 -16.01
N LYS A 62 -17.88 16.97 -15.44
CA LYS A 62 -18.61 17.97 -16.21
C LYS A 62 -17.56 18.83 -16.89
N GLN A 63 -17.58 18.90 -18.22
CA GLN A 63 -16.67 19.79 -18.94
C GLN A 63 -16.96 21.20 -18.44
N ILE A 64 -15.95 21.84 -17.87
CA ILE A 64 -16.02 23.26 -17.56
C ILE A 64 -16.02 23.92 -18.93
N ALA A 65 -17.17 24.51 -19.32
CA ALA A 65 -17.21 25.35 -20.50
C ALA A 65 -16.20 26.46 -20.25
N GLN A 66 -15.10 26.42 -20.99
CA GLN A 66 -14.12 27.48 -20.96
C GLN A 66 -14.75 28.62 -21.74
N GLU A 67 -15.52 29.45 -21.04
CA GLU A 67 -15.98 30.73 -21.53
C GLU A 67 -14.72 31.59 -21.68
N TRP A 68 -14.28 31.73 -22.94
CA TRP A 68 -13.30 32.71 -23.37
C TRP A 68 -14.00 34.04 -23.62
#